data_AF-A0A538LWL3-F1
#
_entry.id   AF-A0A538LWL3-F1
#
_cell.length_a   1.000
_cell.length_b   1.000
_cell.length_c   1.000
_cell.angle_alpha   90.00
_cell.angle_beta   90.00
_cell.angle_gamma   90.00
#
_symmetry.space_group_name_H-M   'P 1'
#
loop_
_entity.id
_entity.type
_entity.pdbx_description
1 polymer ?
#
loop_
_entity_poly.entity_id
_entity_poly.type
_entity_poly.pdbx_seq_one_letter_code
_entity_poly.pdbx_strand_id
1 'polypeptide(L)'
;RGLSLRSPARYSETARRLVDLHARVGGGVEPDLRDEVVRGWMDAEAYRLHTYWTVSRIIDGGAIGAEASLNKVWWSEMDLRMHETALRMLGAAGELVAGAPGAVDDGRWLDGFLFALAGPIYAGTNEIQRNVVADRVLSLPRST
;
A
#
# COMPACT_ATOMS: atom_id res chain seq x y z
N ARG A 1 -11.83 7.31 -17.29
CA ARG A 1 -10.71 6.58 -16.63
C ARG A 1 -10.29 7.44 -15.44
N GLY A 2 -10.16 6.88 -14.24
CA GLY A 2 -9.85 7.65 -13.03
C GLY A 2 -8.50 8.37 -13.13
N LEU A 3 -8.40 9.53 -12.49
CA LEU A 3 -7.22 10.41 -12.50
C LEU A 3 -5.99 9.80 -11.81
N SER A 4 -6.16 8.73 -11.02
CA SER A 4 -5.10 7.94 -10.40
C SER A 4 -5.24 6.46 -10.76
N LEU A 5 -4.10 5.75 -10.87
CA LEU A 5 -4.08 4.30 -11.14
C LEU A 5 -4.89 3.51 -10.10
N ARG A 6 -4.93 3.98 -8.86
CA ARG A 6 -5.70 3.43 -7.74
C ARG A 6 -6.25 4.57 -6.88
N SER A 7 -7.48 4.44 -6.40
CA SER A 7 -8.10 5.45 -5.53
C SER A 7 -7.40 5.49 -4.17
N PRO A 8 -7.06 6.67 -3.62
CA PRO A 8 -6.47 6.77 -2.28
C PRO A 8 -7.39 6.22 -1.19
N ALA A 9 -8.71 6.26 -1.39
CA ALA A 9 -9.68 5.72 -0.44
C ALA A 9 -9.45 4.23 -0.14
N ARG A 10 -8.98 3.45 -1.12
CA ARG A 10 -8.64 2.03 -0.94
C ARG A 10 -7.61 1.85 0.18
N TYR A 11 -6.54 2.63 0.13
CA TYR A 11 -5.41 2.50 1.06
C TYR A 11 -5.69 3.16 2.41
N SER A 12 -6.36 4.32 2.41
CA SER A 12 -6.80 4.95 3.66
C SER A 12 -7.76 4.04 4.44
N GLU A 13 -8.65 3.32 3.75
CA GLU A 13 -9.56 2.36 4.38
C GLU A 13 -8.83 1.11 4.88
N THR A 14 -7.85 0.59 4.14
CA THR A 14 -6.98 -0.49 4.65
C THR A 14 -6.21 -0.05 5.89
N ALA A 15 -5.60 1.13 5.88
CA ALA A 15 -4.89 1.69 7.03
C ALA A 15 -5.81 1.88 8.24
N ARG A 16 -7.03 2.40 8.03
CA ARG A 16 -8.03 2.54 9.09
C ARG A 16 -8.37 1.19 9.71
N ARG A 17 -8.65 0.18 8.89
CA ARG A 17 -8.90 -1.20 9.36
C ARG A 17 -7.70 -1.79 10.09
N LEU A 18 -6.48 -1.46 9.67
CA LEU A 18 -5.26 -1.93 10.34
C LEU A 18 -5.11 -1.34 11.75
N VAL A 19 -5.41 -0.05 11.90
CA VAL A 19 -5.47 0.62 13.21
C VAL A 19 -6.57 0.00 14.09
N ASP A 20 -7.76 -0.23 13.54
CA ASP A 20 -8.86 -0.89 14.27
C ASP A 20 -8.49 -2.32 14.68
N LEU A 21 -7.80 -3.07 13.82
CA LEU A 21 -7.31 -4.40 14.12
C LEU A 21 -6.31 -4.37 15.29
N HIS A 22 -5.31 -3.50 15.23
CA HIS A 22 -4.35 -3.33 16.32
C HIS A 22 -5.04 -2.98 17.66
N ALA A 23 -6.04 -2.08 17.62
CA ALA A 23 -6.81 -1.72 18.81
C ALA A 23 -7.62 -2.89 19.40
N ARG A 24 -8.18 -3.78 18.56
CA ARG A 24 -8.94 -4.97 18.99
C ARG A 24 -8.05 -6.08 19.54
N VAL A 25 -6.87 -6.28 18.95
CA VAL A 25 -5.93 -7.32 19.39
C VAL A 25 -5.23 -6.93 20.71
N GLY A 26 -5.13 -5.64 21.03
CA GLY A 26 -4.70 -5.14 22.35
C GLY A 26 -3.21 -5.34 22.66
N GLY A 27 -2.75 -4.88 23.84
CA GLY A 27 -1.33 -4.72 24.21
C GLY A 27 -0.46 -5.97 24.37
N GLY A 28 -0.86 -7.12 23.82
CA GLY A 28 -0.02 -8.33 23.69
C GLY A 28 0.78 -8.39 22.39
N VAL A 29 0.68 -7.34 21.56
CA VAL A 29 1.38 -7.23 20.28
C VAL A 29 2.78 -6.67 20.51
N GLU A 30 3.79 -7.26 19.87
CA GLU A 30 5.19 -6.80 19.91
C GLU A 30 5.28 -5.29 19.58
N PRO A 31 6.10 -4.50 20.31
CA PRO A 31 6.23 -3.06 20.09
C PRO A 31 6.50 -2.67 18.63
N ASP A 32 7.26 -3.48 17.90
CA ASP A 32 7.60 -3.24 16.50
C ASP A 32 6.36 -3.22 15.58
N LEU A 33 5.33 -4.02 15.88
CA LEU A 33 4.11 -4.06 15.08
C LEU A 33 3.26 -2.80 15.27
N ARG A 34 3.30 -2.16 16.45
CA ARG A 34 2.67 -0.85 16.65
C ARG A 34 3.29 0.19 15.70
N ASP A 35 4.61 0.19 15.59
CA ASP A 35 5.33 1.12 14.71
C ASP A 35 5.06 0.82 13.22
N GLU A 36 4.91 -0.46 12.86
CA GLU A 36 4.48 -0.86 11.52
C GLU A 36 3.05 -0.38 11.19
N VAL A 37 2.12 -0.46 12.14
CA VAL A 37 0.74 0.06 12.00
C VAL A 37 0.75 1.58 11.81
N VAL A 38 1.51 2.29 12.64
CA VAL A 38 1.67 3.75 12.53
C VAL A 38 2.26 4.13 11.17
N ARG A 39 3.30 3.40 10.72
CA ARG A 39 3.91 3.61 9.41
C ARG A 39 2.92 3.38 8.27
N GLY A 40 2.13 2.30 8.32
CA GLY A 40 1.09 2.03 7.32
C GLY A 40 0.06 3.15 7.22
N TRP A 41 -0.36 3.71 8.37
CA TRP A 41 -1.26 4.86 8.40
C TRP A 41 -0.62 6.12 7.80
N MET A 42 0.62 6.43 8.18
CA MET A 42 1.37 7.57 7.64
C MET A 42 1.59 7.45 6.13
N ASP A 43 1.96 6.26 5.65
CA ASP A 43 2.21 6.00 4.23
C ASP A 43 0.92 6.18 3.40
N ALA A 44 -0.23 5.72 3.91
CA ALA A 44 -1.52 5.88 3.25
C ALA A 44 -1.97 7.35 3.22
N GLU A 45 -1.69 8.11 4.28
CA GLU A 45 -1.95 9.54 4.32
C GLU A 45 -1.06 10.30 3.33
N ALA A 46 0.24 9.98 3.30
CA ALA A 46 1.17 10.54 2.33
C ALA A 46 0.72 10.26 0.88
N TYR A 47 0.28 9.04 0.59
CA TYR A 47 -0.28 8.69 -0.72
C TYR A 47 -1.53 9.50 -1.08
N ARG A 48 -2.43 9.71 -0.12
CA ARG A 48 -3.65 10.52 -0.32
C ARG A 48 -3.30 11.97 -0.62
N LEU A 49 -2.41 12.57 0.17
CA LEU A 49 -1.97 13.95 -0.01
C LEU A 49 -1.21 14.11 -1.35
N HIS A 50 -0.33 13.17 -1.70
CA HIS A 50 0.35 13.16 -3.00
C HIS A 50 -0.63 13.06 -4.18
N THR A 51 -1.70 12.27 -4.03
CA THR A 51 -2.77 12.18 -5.03
C THR A 51 -3.47 13.52 -5.19
N TYR A 52 -3.82 14.20 -4.10
CA TYR A 52 -4.46 15.52 -4.17
C TYR A 52 -3.56 16.56 -4.82
N TRP A 53 -2.29 16.59 -4.42
CA TRP A 53 -1.30 17.46 -5.03
C TRP A 53 -1.16 17.22 -6.54
N THR A 54 -1.14 15.96 -6.97
CA THR A 54 -1.09 15.59 -8.40
C THR A 54 -2.33 16.07 -9.14
N VAL A 55 -3.52 15.88 -8.57
CA VAL A 55 -4.79 16.34 -9.16
C VAL A 55 -4.81 17.88 -9.25
N SER A 56 -4.40 18.60 -8.21
CA SER A 56 -4.30 20.06 -8.24
C SER A 56 -3.39 20.55 -9.37
N ARG A 57 -2.21 19.93 -9.54
CA ARG A 57 -1.30 20.26 -10.65
C ARG A 57 -1.92 20.03 -12.03
N ILE A 58 -2.70 18.96 -12.20
CA ILE A 58 -3.38 18.67 -13.46
C ILE A 58 -4.46 19.71 -13.75
N ILE A 59 -5.23 20.10 -12.73
CA ILE A 59 -6.24 21.16 -12.84
C ILE A 59 -5.60 22.48 -13.28
N ASP A 60 -4.40 22.79 -12.80
CA ASP A 60 -3.62 23.98 -13.18
C ASP A 60 -2.91 23.84 -14.56
N GLY A 61 -3.27 22.83 -15.37
CA GLY A 61 -2.74 22.63 -16.72
C GLY A 61 -1.43 21.84 -16.79
N GLY A 62 -0.95 21.30 -15.67
CA GLY A 62 0.17 20.38 -15.64
C GLY A 62 -0.15 19.00 -16.23
N ALA A 63 0.89 18.21 -16.46
CA ALA A 63 0.78 16.83 -16.94
C ALA A 63 1.42 15.85 -15.96
N ILE A 64 0.97 14.59 -16.01
CA ILE A 64 1.60 13.48 -15.29
C ILE A 64 2.79 12.99 -16.11
N GLY A 65 3.98 13.01 -15.54
CA GLY A 65 5.21 12.52 -16.14
C GLY A 65 5.71 11.19 -15.56
N ALA A 66 7.01 10.95 -15.71
CA ALA A 66 7.68 9.74 -15.22
C ALA A 66 7.65 9.62 -13.68
N GLU A 67 7.38 10.71 -12.95
CA GLU A 67 7.20 10.69 -11.50
C GLU A 67 6.03 9.80 -11.04
N ALA A 68 5.07 9.47 -11.92
CA ALA A 68 4.02 8.51 -11.60
C ALA A 68 4.56 7.10 -11.27
N SER A 69 5.76 6.75 -11.74
CA SER A 69 6.44 5.51 -11.39
C SER A 69 6.79 5.43 -9.89
N LEU A 70 7.14 6.58 -9.26
CA LEU A 70 7.35 6.64 -7.80
C LEU A 70 6.07 6.29 -7.06
N ASN A 71 4.96 6.88 -7.50
CA ASN A 71 3.66 6.65 -6.89
C ASN A 71 3.24 5.17 -6.99
N LYS A 72 3.55 4.50 -8.11
CA LYS A 72 3.30 3.07 -8.30
C LYS A 72 4.05 2.23 -7.28
N VAL A 73 5.37 2.42 -7.21
CA VAL A 73 6.23 1.68 -6.27
C VAL A 73 5.70 1.88 -4.85
N TRP A 74 5.44 3.13 -4.47
CA TRP A 74 4.93 3.49 -3.15
C TRP A 74 3.67 2.70 -2.77
N TRP A 75 2.60 2.80 -3.56
CA TRP A 75 1.35 2.15 -3.16
C TRP A 75 1.47 0.64 -3.14
N SER A 76 2.26 0.05 -4.05
CA SER A 76 2.37 -1.40 -4.15
C SER A 76 3.07 -2.02 -2.95
N GLU A 77 4.13 -1.38 -2.47
CA GLU A 77 4.84 -1.86 -1.29
C GLU A 77 4.08 -1.55 0.00
N MET A 78 3.49 -0.36 0.10
CA MET A 78 2.67 0.02 1.25
C MET A 78 1.48 -0.91 1.44
N ASP A 79 0.75 -1.25 0.36
CA ASP A 79 -0.39 -2.17 0.40
C ASP A 79 0.05 -3.55 0.91
N LEU A 80 1.16 -4.07 0.39
CA LEU A 80 1.73 -5.33 0.84
C LEU A 80 2.12 -5.30 2.33
N ARG A 81 2.89 -4.29 2.75
CA ARG A 81 3.33 -4.14 4.15
C ARG A 81 2.17 -4.06 5.13
N MET A 82 1.10 -3.31 4.82
CA MET A 82 -0.07 -3.21 5.69
C MET A 82 -0.75 -4.57 5.90
N HIS A 83 -0.88 -5.39 4.84
CA HIS A 83 -1.48 -6.70 4.97
C HIS A 83 -0.55 -7.70 5.67
N GLU A 84 0.76 -7.66 5.42
CA GLU A 84 1.75 -8.46 6.18
C GLU A 84 1.70 -8.16 7.67
N THR A 85 1.62 -6.86 8.03
CA THR A 85 1.48 -6.41 9.42
C THR A 85 0.22 -6.99 10.05
N ALA A 86 -0.92 -6.93 9.34
CA ALA A 86 -2.18 -7.50 9.83
C ALA A 86 -2.10 -9.01 10.05
N LEU A 87 -1.54 -9.76 9.10
CA LEU A 87 -1.38 -11.20 9.22
C LEU A 87 -0.47 -11.59 10.40
N ARG A 88 0.62 -10.86 10.60
CA ARG A 88 1.51 -11.04 11.77
C ARG A 88 0.79 -10.78 13.10
N MET A 89 -0.04 -9.74 13.17
CA MET A 89 -0.86 -9.47 14.37
C MET A 89 -1.91 -10.56 14.64
N LEU A 90 -2.45 -11.18 13.59
CA LEU A 90 -3.46 -12.23 13.71
C LEU A 90 -2.87 -13.62 14.03
N GLY A 91 -1.58 -13.83 13.76
CA GLY A 91 -0.94 -15.14 13.90
C GLY A 91 -1.69 -16.21 13.10
N ALA A 92 -1.95 -17.37 13.73
CA ALA A 92 -2.65 -18.48 13.09
C ALA A 92 -4.07 -18.13 12.59
N ALA A 93 -4.76 -17.17 13.24
CA ALA A 93 -6.08 -16.74 12.79
C ALA A 93 -6.03 -15.98 11.44
N GLY A 94 -4.85 -15.48 11.05
CA GLY A 94 -4.63 -14.81 9.77
C GLY A 94 -4.68 -15.74 8.56
N GLU A 95 -4.59 -17.06 8.76
CA GLU A 95 -4.69 -18.06 7.70
C GLU A 95 -6.14 -18.46 7.37
N LEU A 96 -7.11 -18.01 8.18
CA LEU A 96 -8.51 -18.38 8.03
C LEU A 96 -9.17 -17.59 6.89
N VAL A 97 -9.88 -18.33 6.03
CA VAL A 97 -10.66 -17.78 4.91
C VAL A 97 -12.07 -17.39 5.34
N ALA A 98 -12.78 -16.67 4.48
CA ALA A 98 -14.17 -16.28 4.68
C ALA A 98 -15.07 -17.48 5.04
N GLY A 99 -15.95 -17.29 6.02
CA GLY A 99 -16.85 -18.32 6.53
C GLY A 99 -16.22 -19.39 7.44
N ALA A 100 -14.90 -19.41 7.62
CA ALA A 100 -14.26 -20.32 8.57
C ALA A 100 -14.56 -19.89 10.04
N PRO A 101 -14.82 -20.83 10.96
CA PRO A 101 -14.97 -20.50 12.38
C PRO A 101 -13.72 -19.79 12.92
N GLY A 102 -13.91 -18.61 13.52
CA GLY A 102 -12.82 -17.81 14.07
C GLY A 102 -12.12 -16.87 13.07
N ALA A 103 -12.57 -16.81 11.82
CA ALA A 103 -12.03 -15.87 10.84
C ALA A 103 -12.25 -14.41 11.27
N VAL A 104 -11.16 -13.66 11.41
CA VAL A 104 -11.22 -12.22 11.73
C VAL A 104 -11.53 -11.42 10.47
N ASP A 105 -12.48 -10.47 10.57
CA ASP A 105 -12.97 -9.66 9.45
C ASP A 105 -13.34 -10.49 8.21
N ASP A 106 -13.89 -11.71 8.43
CA ASP A 106 -14.27 -12.68 7.40
C ASP A 106 -13.13 -13.06 6.44
N GLY A 107 -11.89 -13.18 6.97
CA GLY A 107 -10.72 -13.60 6.20
C GLY A 107 -10.18 -12.53 5.24
N ARG A 108 -10.70 -11.30 5.31
CA ARG A 108 -10.36 -10.21 4.39
C ARG A 108 -8.88 -9.83 4.37
N TRP A 109 -8.16 -10.05 5.46
CA TRP A 109 -6.72 -9.76 5.53
C TRP A 109 -5.90 -10.72 4.66
N LEU A 110 -6.25 -12.00 4.64
CA LEU A 110 -5.61 -12.98 3.77
C LEU A 110 -5.95 -12.72 2.30
N ASP A 111 -7.22 -12.51 1.98
CA ASP A 111 -7.64 -12.17 0.61
C ASP A 111 -6.94 -10.90 0.10
N GLY A 112 -6.90 -9.85 0.93
CA GLY A 112 -6.19 -8.62 0.64
C GLY A 112 -4.68 -8.81 0.45
N PHE A 113 -4.04 -9.64 1.29
CA PHE A 113 -2.63 -10.00 1.15
C PHE A 113 -2.34 -10.72 -0.17
N LEU A 114 -3.14 -11.75 -0.50
CA LEU A 114 -3.00 -12.50 -1.74
C LEU A 114 -3.14 -11.59 -2.97
N PHE A 115 -4.04 -10.61 -2.92
CA PHE A 115 -4.14 -9.59 -3.95
C PHE A 115 -2.93 -8.63 -3.96
N ALA A 116 -2.47 -8.18 -2.78
CA ALA A 116 -1.38 -7.23 -2.63
C ALA A 116 -0.04 -7.78 -3.16
N LEU A 117 0.18 -9.10 -3.07
CA LEU A 117 1.35 -9.79 -3.65
C LEU A 117 1.54 -9.51 -5.14
N ALA A 118 0.45 -9.32 -5.89
CA ALA A 118 0.53 -9.00 -7.30
C ALA A 118 0.98 -7.54 -7.55
N GLY A 119 0.75 -6.64 -6.58
CA GLY A 119 1.01 -5.19 -6.70
C GLY A 119 2.42 -4.82 -7.18
N PRO A 120 3.47 -5.36 -6.57
CA PRO A 120 4.85 -5.14 -7.01
C PRO A 120 5.13 -5.63 -8.44
N ILE A 121 4.33 -6.53 -9.00
CA ILE A 121 4.59 -7.20 -10.29
C ILE A 121 3.74 -6.62 -11.43
N TYR A 122 2.41 -6.52 -11.26
CA TYR A 122 1.53 -6.12 -12.36
C TYR A 122 1.67 -4.64 -12.71
N ALA A 123 1.26 -4.30 -13.94
CA ALA A 123 1.37 -2.96 -14.51
C ALA A 123 2.82 -2.40 -14.50
N GLY A 124 3.77 -3.29 -14.78
CA GLY A 124 5.22 -3.04 -14.73
C GLY A 124 5.77 -3.30 -13.33
N THR A 125 6.75 -4.18 -13.24
CA THR A 125 7.33 -4.56 -11.95
C THR A 125 7.98 -3.36 -11.27
N ASN A 126 8.10 -3.38 -9.94
CA ASN A 126 8.74 -2.29 -9.21
C ASN A 126 10.18 -2.05 -9.65
N GLU A 127 10.89 -3.08 -10.10
CA GLU A 127 12.24 -2.99 -10.65
C GLU A 127 12.25 -2.16 -11.94
N ILE A 128 11.30 -2.43 -12.85
CA ILE A 128 11.14 -1.63 -14.07
C ILE A 128 10.73 -0.19 -13.74
N GLN A 129 9.84 0.00 -12.76
CA GLN A 129 9.46 1.35 -12.33
C GLN A 129 10.64 2.12 -11.72
N ARG A 130 11.50 1.45 -10.94
CA ARG A 130 12.73 2.06 -10.39
C ARG A 130 13.73 2.41 -11.50
N ASN A 131 13.83 1.61 -12.57
CA ASN A 131 14.63 1.97 -13.75
C ASN A 131 14.07 3.23 -14.44
N VAL A 132 12.74 3.35 -14.59
CA VAL A 132 12.11 4.57 -15.14
C VAL A 132 12.45 5.78 -14.28
N VAL A 133 12.41 5.65 -12.94
CA VAL A 133 12.81 6.72 -12.02
C VAL A 133 14.28 7.08 -12.20
N ALA A 134 15.18 6.10 -12.21
CA ALA A 134 16.61 6.31 -12.41
C ALA A 134 16.89 7.06 -13.72
N ASP A 135 16.32 6.61 -14.84
CA ASP A 135 16.61 7.16 -16.17
C ASP A 135 15.93 8.52 -16.40
N ARG A 136 14.64 8.64 -16.05
CA ARG A 136 13.80 9.77 -16.48
C ARG A 136 13.56 10.83 -15.42
N VAL A 137 13.71 10.48 -14.15
CA VAL A 137 13.56 11.44 -13.04
C VAL A 137 14.92 11.89 -12.53
N LEU A 138 15.86 10.95 -12.39
CA LEU A 138 17.20 11.23 -11.85
C LEU A 138 18.28 11.40 -12.93
N SER A 139 17.96 11.13 -14.21
CA SER A 139 18.91 11.21 -15.33
C SER A 139 20.19 10.39 -15.14
N LEU A 140 20.08 9.24 -14.46
CA LEU A 140 21.20 8.33 -14.26
C LEU A 140 21.58 7.64 -15.57
N PRO A 141 22.86 7.25 -15.75
CA PRO A 141 23.28 6.41 -16.86
C PRO A 141 22.60 5.05 -16.81
N ARG A 142 22.21 4.51 -17.99
CA ARG A 142 21.64 3.17 -18.07
C ARG A 142 22.68 2.14 -17.62
N SER A 143 22.28 1.18 -16.79
CA SER A 143 23.10 0.00 -16.51
C SER A 143 23.31 -0.78 -17.81
N THR A 144 24.57 -0.99 -18.18
CA THR A 144 25.00 -1.82 -19.31
C THR A 144 24.60 -3.28 -19.12
#